data_AF-A0A062UYL6-F1
#
_entry.id   AF-A0A062UYL6-F1
#
_cell.length_a   1.000
_cell.length_b   1.000
_cell.length_c   1.000
_cell.angle_alpha   90.00
_cell.angle_beta   90.00
_cell.angle_gamma   90.00
#
_symmetry.space_group_name_H-M   'P 1'
#
loop_
_entity.id
_entity.type
_entity.pdbx_description
1 polymer ?
#
loop_
_entity_poly.entity_id
_entity_poly.type
_entity_poly.pdbx_seq_one_letter_code
_entity_poly.pdbx_strand_id
1 'polypeptide(L)'
;MSKRDINILHGQIHSPFTGILFSDYLTLIEENRSVAEKSAHRIYRIISANYKRSGELREYPFFKEGKYKIEGLFEVLDRFAKGIYIVSKSYERGLLPLILLIGPTGSGKTEIGKILDAGLTEDLEKNPRFTFYFIDGEKEIYCPFNEDPLNLITTSHSLIPEELRERYSKYGGSNLCPACSKVYKRLIRKAAKKHEDEMIYILDDIVRVIRLEPQIASVELVHKDFPDIFEEVLKKANRGILNIEIDDKAINTMPDTNYQLLLRLRDLKISLKDGSIFSPDIVVLMYANTDMNEINKAAPLKDAIYPVFMRRNLSYIAEESILKKGELPFRHISPAALAVLAKFAVGSRIDASSTADLKKYLDIYEKYESSKRLSEEELELIRKRIPETSESKDGWKKGISSRTLLFDLFNMAKPDECLTLEHIEWYLERKKEDPNLRPAAEVPLETLRSTALRDVILAYTVNSLGFDSTVNDTEKLFSYYIRLFKSKKFETKSKIQVVGVGEVSIQEEMDRVAKKLNIYKDGGKVLDSAIDKYFIESKEPPTFSQLLALRPDIIAIDEEMLGFIPWRELKQSGELNPKDADRLGKITVILKKELGYCDACAESVVRMTSKTVVK
;
A
#
# COMPACT_ATOMS: atom_id res chain seq x y z
N MET A 1 19.04 -20.56 9.12
CA MET A 1 19.82 -19.79 10.12
C MET A 1 21.11 -20.52 10.43
N SER A 2 22.21 -19.78 10.63
CA SER A 2 23.53 -20.33 10.98
C SER A 2 23.67 -20.51 12.49
N LYS A 3 24.61 -21.36 12.95
CA LYS A 3 24.97 -21.50 14.38
C LYS A 3 25.38 -20.17 15.05
N ARG A 4 25.80 -19.17 14.27
CA ARG A 4 26.14 -17.83 14.76
C ARG A 4 24.88 -17.05 15.15
N ASP A 5 23.77 -17.24 14.43
CA ASP A 5 22.49 -16.61 14.74
C ASP A 5 21.86 -17.19 16.02
N ILE A 6 22.12 -18.48 16.30
CA ILE A 6 21.71 -19.18 17.53
C ILE A 6 22.48 -18.67 18.76
N ASN A 7 23.75 -18.25 18.62
CA ASN A 7 24.50 -17.68 19.74
C ASN A 7 24.14 -16.21 20.03
N ILE A 8 23.68 -15.45 19.02
CA ILE A 8 23.09 -14.12 19.23
C ILE A 8 21.72 -14.25 19.92
N LEU A 9 20.96 -15.33 19.64
CA LEU A 9 19.68 -15.65 20.29
C LEU A 9 19.77 -15.89 21.81
N HIS A 10 20.90 -16.37 22.33
CA HIS A 10 21.07 -16.55 23.78
C HIS A 10 21.48 -15.27 24.54
N GLY A 11 21.97 -14.24 23.85
CA GLY A 11 22.53 -13.03 24.47
C GLY A 11 21.55 -11.88 24.74
N GLN A 12 20.30 -11.96 24.27
CA GLN A 12 19.33 -10.84 24.29
C GLN A 12 18.05 -11.13 25.09
N ILE A 13 18.07 -12.09 26.03
CA ILE A 13 16.85 -12.50 26.76
C ILE A 13 16.60 -11.63 28.01
N HIS A 14 17.56 -10.82 28.45
CA HIS A 14 17.42 -10.03 29.68
C HIS A 14 17.34 -8.53 29.39
N SER A 15 16.13 -8.02 29.57
CA SER A 15 15.73 -6.61 29.60
C SER A 15 16.69 -5.76 30.46
N PRO A 16 17.26 -4.64 29.97
CA PRO A 16 18.14 -3.75 30.73
C PRO A 16 17.38 -2.89 31.76
N PHE A 17 16.07 -3.10 31.91
CA PHE A 17 15.21 -2.27 32.76
C PHE A 17 15.22 -2.75 34.21
N THR A 18 15.33 -1.80 35.14
CA THR A 18 15.19 -2.06 36.58
C THR A 18 13.81 -2.63 36.87
N GLY A 19 13.76 -3.75 37.60
CA GLY A 19 12.50 -4.36 38.01
C GLY A 19 11.74 -3.48 38.99
N ILE A 20 10.43 -3.34 38.78
CA ILE A 20 9.49 -2.66 39.68
C ILE A 20 8.75 -3.67 40.57
N LEU A 21 8.11 -3.17 41.63
CA LEU A 21 7.27 -4.00 42.49
C LEU A 21 5.99 -4.43 41.75
N PHE A 22 5.34 -5.48 42.25
CA PHE A 22 4.09 -5.96 41.67
C PHE A 22 2.96 -4.96 41.94
N SER A 23 2.93 -4.35 43.11
CA SER A 23 2.01 -3.25 43.45
C SER A 23 2.15 -2.06 42.50
N ASP A 24 3.37 -1.62 42.20
CA ASP A 24 3.63 -0.55 41.23
C ASP A 24 3.06 -0.90 39.84
N TYR A 25 3.20 -2.16 39.42
CA TYR A 25 2.60 -2.64 38.17
C TYR A 25 1.08 -2.57 38.18
N LEU A 26 0.42 -2.89 39.30
CA LEU A 26 -1.03 -2.75 39.42
C LEU A 26 -1.46 -1.28 39.29
N THR A 27 -0.74 -0.35 39.95
CA THR A 27 -0.98 1.09 39.81
C THR A 27 -0.86 1.55 38.36
N LEU A 28 0.18 1.08 37.64
CA LEU A 28 0.34 1.39 36.21
C LEU A 28 -0.85 0.93 35.35
N ILE A 29 -1.45 -0.22 35.66
CA ILE A 29 -2.63 -0.72 34.93
C ILE A 29 -3.87 0.11 35.24
N GLU A 30 -4.01 0.57 36.48
CA GLU A 30 -5.12 1.45 36.89
C GLU A 30 -5.05 2.80 36.19
N GLU A 31 -3.85 3.36 36.06
CA GLU A 31 -3.58 4.61 35.33
C GLU A 31 -3.73 4.45 33.82
N ASN A 32 -3.16 3.38 33.25
CA ASN A 32 -3.21 3.09 31.82
C ASN A 32 -3.56 1.63 31.55
N ARG A 33 -4.86 1.39 31.32
CA ARG A 33 -5.40 0.06 31.02
C ARG A 33 -4.81 -0.61 29.78
N SER A 34 -4.23 0.15 28.86
CA SER A 34 -3.62 -0.41 27.64
C SER A 34 -2.35 -1.23 27.92
N VAL A 35 -1.75 -1.10 29.10
CA VAL A 35 -0.59 -1.88 29.54
C VAL A 35 -0.91 -3.38 29.64
N ALA A 36 -2.13 -3.71 30.07
CA ALA A 36 -2.62 -5.08 30.21
C ALA A 36 -3.44 -5.57 29.00
N GLU A 37 -3.44 -4.81 27.89
CA GLU A 37 -4.20 -5.15 26.69
C GLU A 37 -3.58 -6.33 25.93
N LYS A 38 -4.40 -7.36 25.67
CA LYS A 38 -4.06 -8.55 24.88
C LYS A 38 -3.58 -8.20 23.47
N SER A 39 -2.72 -9.05 22.90
CA SER A 39 -2.09 -8.82 21.59
C SER A 39 -3.09 -8.53 20.47
N ALA A 40 -4.21 -9.27 20.41
CA ALA A 40 -5.23 -9.05 19.38
C ALA A 40 -5.97 -7.71 19.50
N HIS A 41 -6.33 -7.29 20.72
CA HIS A 41 -6.96 -5.99 20.97
C HIS A 41 -6.02 -4.83 20.64
N ARG A 42 -4.74 -4.99 20.99
CA ARG A 42 -3.70 -4.01 20.73
C ARG A 42 -3.51 -3.76 19.24
N ILE A 43 -3.33 -4.82 18.46
CA ILE A 43 -3.15 -4.69 17.00
C ILE A 43 -4.40 -4.08 16.38
N TYR A 44 -5.60 -4.48 16.83
CA TYR A 44 -6.83 -3.85 16.36
C TYR A 44 -6.85 -2.34 16.65
N ARG A 45 -6.57 -1.93 17.89
CA ARG A 45 -6.50 -0.53 18.30
C ARG A 45 -5.50 0.27 17.48
N ILE A 46 -4.31 -0.27 17.24
CA ILE A 46 -3.26 0.38 16.44
C ILE A 46 -3.77 0.63 15.01
N ILE A 47 -4.35 -0.39 14.36
CA ILE A 47 -4.84 -0.29 12.99
C ILE A 47 -6.07 0.63 12.89
N SER A 48 -7.03 0.47 13.81
CA SER A 48 -8.32 1.16 13.76
C SER A 48 -8.31 2.54 14.39
N ALA A 49 -7.17 3.03 14.87
CA ALA A 49 -7.07 4.36 15.45
C ALA A 49 -7.53 5.41 14.42
N ASN A 50 -8.55 6.19 14.78
CA ASN A 50 -9.08 7.30 13.98
C ASN A 50 -9.56 6.91 12.56
N TYR A 51 -10.04 5.68 12.36
CA TYR A 51 -10.56 5.27 11.06
C TYR A 51 -11.72 6.20 10.63
N LYS A 52 -11.78 6.49 9.33
CA LYS A 52 -12.83 7.31 8.72
C LYS A 52 -13.64 6.47 7.76
N ARG A 53 -14.92 6.79 7.61
CA ARG A 53 -15.76 6.18 6.58
C ARG A 53 -15.71 7.05 5.33
N SER A 54 -15.31 6.46 4.21
CA SER A 54 -15.19 7.14 2.91
C SER A 54 -16.02 6.35 1.90
N GLY A 55 -17.26 6.79 1.72
CA GLY A 55 -18.27 6.00 0.98
C GLY A 55 -18.52 4.63 1.63
N GLU A 56 -18.33 3.58 0.82
CA GLU A 56 -18.51 2.17 1.21
C GLU A 56 -17.29 1.58 1.94
N LEU A 57 -16.13 2.24 1.87
CA LEU A 57 -14.89 1.75 2.47
C LEU A 57 -14.59 2.44 3.80
N ARG A 58 -13.90 1.71 4.68
CA ARG A 58 -13.26 2.31 5.85
C ARG A 58 -11.81 2.59 5.49
N GLU A 59 -11.42 3.83 5.75
CA GLU A 59 -10.04 4.27 5.61
C GLU A 59 -9.37 4.19 6.97
N TYR A 60 -8.25 3.47 7.02
CA TYR A 60 -7.44 3.31 8.22
C TYR A 60 -6.20 4.20 8.07
N PRO A 61 -6.11 5.34 8.78
CA PRO A 61 -4.98 6.26 8.68
C PRO A 61 -3.63 5.57 8.86
N PHE A 62 -3.59 4.53 9.71
CA PHE A 62 -2.44 3.67 9.91
C PHE A 62 -1.83 3.15 8.59
N PHE A 63 -2.62 2.81 7.57
CA PHE A 63 -2.11 2.34 6.28
C PHE A 63 -2.08 3.42 5.19
N LYS A 64 -2.56 4.64 5.46
CA LYS A 64 -2.75 5.68 4.43
C LYS A 64 -1.68 6.76 4.46
N GLU A 65 -1.14 7.06 5.64
CA GLU A 65 -0.35 8.25 5.88
C GLU A 65 1.01 7.93 6.51
N GLY A 66 1.98 8.84 6.32
CA GLY A 66 3.29 8.76 6.95
C GLY A 66 4.11 7.54 6.55
N LYS A 67 4.89 7.03 7.51
CA LYS A 67 5.86 5.93 7.32
C LYS A 67 5.23 4.54 7.13
N TYR A 68 3.93 4.41 7.41
CA TYR A 68 3.18 3.15 7.35
C TYR A 68 2.30 3.03 6.11
N LYS A 69 2.46 3.96 5.16
CA LYS A 69 1.63 4.05 3.97
C LYS A 69 1.80 2.83 3.05
N ILE A 70 0.69 2.13 2.81
CA ILE A 70 0.55 1.12 1.76
C ILE A 70 -0.13 1.79 0.56
N GLU A 71 0.48 1.64 -0.62
CA GLU A 71 -0.07 2.21 -1.85
C GLU A 71 -1.16 1.30 -2.43
N GLY A 72 -2.40 1.80 -2.47
CA GLY A 72 -3.57 1.05 -2.96
C GLY A 72 -3.99 -0.09 -2.02
N LEU A 73 -4.81 -1.01 -2.54
CA LEU A 73 -5.35 -2.18 -1.82
C LEU A 73 -6.30 -1.80 -0.67
N PHE A 74 -6.99 -0.67 -0.75
CA PHE A 74 -7.79 -0.16 0.36
C PHE A 74 -8.86 -1.15 0.84
N GLU A 75 -9.51 -1.87 -0.08
CA GLU A 75 -10.50 -2.87 0.30
C GLU A 75 -9.88 -4.12 0.92
N VAL A 76 -8.65 -4.49 0.53
CA VAL A 76 -7.91 -5.60 1.15
C VAL A 76 -7.53 -5.22 2.58
N LEU A 77 -7.09 -3.99 2.80
CA LEU A 77 -6.74 -3.47 4.12
C LEU A 77 -7.97 -3.37 5.03
N ASP A 78 -9.14 -3.02 4.49
CA ASP A 78 -10.40 -3.07 5.25
C ASP A 78 -10.78 -4.49 5.66
N ARG A 79 -10.65 -5.47 4.75
CA ARG A 79 -10.87 -6.91 5.09
C ARG A 79 -9.87 -7.38 6.14
N PHE A 80 -8.61 -6.99 6.02
CA PHE A 80 -7.58 -7.31 6.99
C PHE A 80 -7.92 -6.75 8.38
N ALA A 81 -8.30 -5.48 8.47
CA ALA A 81 -8.71 -4.85 9.72
C ALA A 81 -9.97 -5.50 10.33
N LYS A 82 -10.95 -5.90 9.50
CA LYS A 82 -12.10 -6.72 9.93
C LYS A 82 -11.67 -8.08 10.47
N GLY A 83 -10.69 -8.74 9.84
CA GLY A 83 -10.10 -9.98 10.31
C GLY A 83 -9.46 -9.85 11.68
N ILE A 84 -8.67 -8.79 11.89
CA ILE A 84 -8.05 -8.48 13.18
C ILE A 84 -9.12 -8.23 14.26
N TYR A 85 -10.21 -7.53 13.93
CA TYR A 85 -11.34 -7.37 14.84
C TYR A 85 -11.99 -8.70 15.24
N ILE A 86 -12.17 -9.61 14.27
CA ILE A 86 -12.72 -10.96 14.53
C ILE A 86 -11.78 -11.77 15.42
N VAL A 87 -10.47 -11.69 15.21
CA VAL A 87 -9.47 -12.32 16.09
C VAL A 87 -9.60 -11.76 17.50
N SER A 88 -9.70 -10.44 17.64
CA SER A 88 -9.84 -9.80 18.95
C SER A 88 -11.07 -10.32 19.72
N LYS A 89 -12.22 -10.44 19.05
CA LYS A 89 -13.45 -10.95 19.65
C LYS A 89 -13.43 -12.46 19.93
N SER A 90 -12.75 -13.22 19.09
CA SER A 90 -12.57 -14.66 19.30
C SER A 90 -11.61 -14.96 20.46
N TYR A 91 -10.62 -14.10 20.65
CA TYR A 91 -9.67 -14.20 21.75
C TYR A 91 -10.35 -14.10 23.12
N GLU A 92 -11.37 -13.26 23.26
CA GLU A 92 -12.23 -13.18 24.47
C GLU A 92 -12.95 -14.52 24.78
N ARG A 93 -13.08 -15.41 23.79
CA ARG A 93 -13.74 -16.72 23.90
C ARG A 93 -12.74 -17.88 24.03
N GLY A 94 -11.45 -17.60 24.18
CA GLY A 94 -10.41 -18.61 24.30
C GLY A 94 -10.03 -19.28 22.99
N LEU A 95 -10.23 -18.59 21.86
CA LEU A 95 -9.82 -19.04 20.53
C LEU A 95 -8.84 -18.06 19.91
N LEU A 96 -7.88 -18.58 19.14
CA LEU A 96 -6.92 -17.80 18.37
C LEU A 96 -7.12 -18.07 16.87
N PRO A 97 -8.09 -17.42 16.21
CA PRO A 97 -8.25 -17.58 14.77
C PRO A 97 -6.98 -17.14 14.06
N LEU A 98 -6.59 -17.91 13.04
CA LEU A 98 -5.39 -17.65 12.26
C LEU A 98 -5.77 -16.74 11.08
N ILE A 99 -5.11 -15.60 10.90
CA ILE A 99 -5.36 -14.75 9.73
C ILE A 99 -4.46 -15.22 8.61
N LEU A 100 -5.04 -15.67 7.50
CA LEU A 100 -4.27 -16.13 6.35
C LEU A 100 -4.37 -15.11 5.22
N LEU A 101 -3.25 -14.46 4.90
CA LEU A 101 -3.11 -13.63 3.72
C LEU A 101 -2.78 -14.52 2.53
N ILE A 102 -3.70 -14.61 1.57
CA ILE A 102 -3.62 -15.48 0.39
C ILE A 102 -3.50 -14.62 -0.84
N GLY A 103 -2.63 -14.96 -1.79
CA GLY A 103 -2.67 -14.36 -3.12
C GLY A 103 -1.30 -14.33 -3.80
N PRO A 104 -1.16 -13.82 -5.02
CA PRO A 104 0.07 -13.97 -5.80
C PRO A 104 1.30 -13.29 -5.18
N THR A 105 2.49 -13.70 -5.63
CA THR A 105 3.73 -12.98 -5.32
C THR A 105 3.62 -11.51 -5.75
N GLY A 106 4.11 -10.61 -4.89
CA GLY A 106 4.09 -9.17 -5.14
C GLY A 106 2.78 -8.46 -4.80
N SER A 107 1.86 -9.09 -4.04
CA SER A 107 0.60 -8.48 -3.59
C SER A 107 0.69 -7.68 -2.27
N GLY A 108 1.88 -7.45 -1.72
CA GLY A 108 2.06 -6.67 -0.49
C GLY A 108 1.87 -7.43 0.83
N LYS A 109 1.68 -8.76 0.80
CA LYS A 109 1.53 -9.62 1.99
C LYS A 109 2.61 -9.39 3.06
N THR A 110 3.87 -9.51 2.68
CA THR A 110 5.02 -9.31 3.60
C THR A 110 5.13 -7.86 4.05
N GLU A 111 4.70 -6.90 3.23
CA GLU A 111 4.74 -5.48 3.55
C GLU A 111 3.78 -5.12 4.69
N ILE A 112 2.57 -5.71 4.70
CA ILE A 112 1.65 -5.61 5.83
C ILE A 112 2.32 -6.10 7.12
N GLY A 113 3.00 -7.25 7.08
CA GLY A 113 3.72 -7.79 8.25
C GLY A 113 4.78 -6.82 8.80
N LYS A 114 5.59 -6.22 7.91
CA LYS A 114 6.62 -5.23 8.30
C LYS A 114 6.03 -3.94 8.86
N ILE A 115 4.93 -3.47 8.30
CA ILE A 115 4.27 -2.24 8.79
C ILE A 115 3.65 -2.46 10.17
N LEU A 116 3.07 -3.64 10.41
CA LEU A 116 2.57 -4.00 11.74
C LEU A 116 3.70 -4.11 12.77
N ASP A 117 4.87 -4.60 12.36
CA ASP A 117 6.06 -4.63 13.21
C ASP A 117 6.47 -3.23 13.67
N ALA A 118 6.64 -2.33 12.70
CA ALA A 118 7.01 -0.96 12.98
C ALA A 118 5.94 -0.23 13.83
N GLY A 119 4.66 -0.47 13.54
CA GLY A 119 3.54 0.08 14.31
C GLY A 119 3.46 -0.45 15.74
N LEU A 120 3.73 -1.74 15.94
CA LEU A 120 3.80 -2.35 17.28
C LEU A 120 4.98 -1.78 18.07
N THR A 121 6.14 -1.66 17.44
CA THR A 121 7.35 -1.09 18.06
C THR A 121 7.09 0.33 18.57
N GLU A 122 6.45 1.18 17.76
CA GLU A 122 6.09 2.54 18.19
C GLU A 122 5.03 2.56 19.31
N ASP A 123 4.02 1.69 19.24
CA ASP A 123 3.01 1.60 20.30
C ASP A 123 3.64 1.22 21.64
N LEU A 124 4.70 0.39 21.64
CA LEU A 124 5.39 -0.07 22.85
C LEU A 124 6.22 1.01 23.55
N GLU A 125 6.58 2.07 22.85
CA GLU A 125 7.18 3.26 23.47
C GLU A 125 6.17 3.97 24.39
N LYS A 126 4.90 4.00 23.97
CA LYS A 126 3.81 4.71 24.66
C LYS A 126 3.07 3.80 25.65
N ASN A 127 2.90 2.53 25.29
CA ASN A 127 2.12 1.53 26.00
C ASN A 127 3.01 0.30 26.23
N PRO A 128 3.95 0.34 27.20
CA PRO A 128 4.91 -0.73 27.42
C PRO A 128 4.23 -2.05 27.79
N ARG A 129 4.97 -3.15 27.61
CA ARG A 129 4.58 -4.48 28.09
C ARG A 129 5.50 -4.92 29.20
N PHE A 130 4.99 -5.76 30.08
CA PHE A 130 5.73 -6.20 31.26
C PHE A 130 5.64 -7.69 31.46
N THR A 131 6.75 -8.34 31.78
CA THR A 131 6.77 -9.71 32.29
C THR A 131 7.35 -9.71 33.70
N PHE A 132 7.67 -10.88 34.25
CA PHE A 132 8.16 -10.99 35.61
C PHE A 132 9.22 -12.08 35.76
N TYR A 133 9.97 -11.97 36.84
CA TYR A 133 10.79 -13.02 37.40
C TYR A 133 10.49 -13.17 38.88
N PHE A 134 10.74 -14.36 39.42
CA PHE A 134 10.62 -14.62 40.85
C PHE A 134 11.95 -14.38 41.57
N ILE A 135 11.87 -13.90 42.81
CA ILE A 135 12.98 -13.83 43.76
C ILE A 135 12.85 -15.01 44.73
N ASP A 136 13.88 -15.86 44.80
CA ASP A 136 14.02 -16.89 45.84
C ASP A 136 15.38 -16.78 46.51
N GLY A 137 15.45 -15.95 47.56
CA GLY A 137 16.73 -15.55 48.15
C GLY A 137 17.52 -14.67 47.18
N GLU A 138 18.74 -15.08 46.86
CA GLU A 138 19.61 -14.37 45.90
C GLU A 138 19.40 -14.80 44.44
N LYS A 139 18.49 -15.76 44.19
CA LYS A 139 18.26 -16.30 42.84
C LYS A 139 17.09 -15.61 42.16
N GLU A 140 17.34 -15.15 40.95
CA GLU A 140 16.32 -14.65 40.02
C GLU A 140 15.88 -15.79 39.09
N ILE A 141 14.57 -16.06 39.04
CA ILE A 141 13.97 -17.13 38.23
C ILE A 141 13.02 -16.49 37.22
N TYR A 142 13.49 -16.28 36.00
CA TYR A 142 12.73 -15.64 34.93
C TYR A 142 11.59 -16.53 34.41
N CYS A 143 10.48 -15.89 34.05
CA CYS A 143 9.41 -16.57 33.32
C CYS A 143 9.92 -17.02 31.93
N PRO A 144 9.90 -18.32 31.61
CA PRO A 144 10.44 -18.80 30.33
C PRO A 144 9.57 -18.46 29.12
N PHE A 145 8.35 -17.97 29.34
CA PHE A 145 7.39 -17.62 28.29
C PHE A 145 7.03 -16.14 28.27
N ASN A 146 7.69 -15.28 29.06
CA ASN A 146 7.38 -13.85 29.11
C ASN A 146 5.89 -13.55 29.41
N GLU A 147 5.29 -14.30 30.35
CA GLU A 147 3.88 -14.17 30.71
C GLU A 147 3.52 -12.80 31.28
N ASP A 148 2.24 -12.47 31.23
CA ASP A 148 1.69 -11.28 31.88
C ASP A 148 1.72 -11.45 33.42
N PRO A 149 2.28 -10.50 34.19
CA PRO A 149 2.28 -10.57 35.64
C PRO A 149 0.87 -10.68 36.24
N LEU A 150 -0.17 -10.17 35.57
CA LEU A 150 -1.55 -10.33 36.03
C LEU A 150 -1.97 -11.80 36.17
N ASN A 151 -1.36 -12.72 35.41
CA ASN A 151 -1.65 -14.15 35.54
C ASN A 151 -1.35 -14.70 36.94
N LEU A 152 -0.44 -14.06 37.70
CA LEU A 152 -0.14 -14.43 39.09
C LEU A 152 -1.39 -14.28 39.97
N ILE A 153 -2.24 -13.30 39.69
CA ILE A 153 -3.43 -13.00 40.51
C ILE A 153 -4.74 -13.44 39.87
N THR A 154 -4.78 -13.60 38.54
CA THR A 154 -6.01 -13.96 37.81
C THR A 154 -6.16 -15.45 37.50
N THR A 155 -5.13 -16.28 37.71
CA THR A 155 -5.25 -17.72 37.44
C THR A 155 -6.25 -18.38 38.39
N SER A 156 -7.03 -19.35 37.89
CA SER A 156 -8.01 -20.12 38.68
C SER A 156 -7.38 -20.90 39.84
N HIS A 157 -6.08 -21.18 39.76
CA HIS A 157 -5.30 -21.85 40.80
C HIS A 157 -4.51 -20.88 41.70
N SER A 158 -4.85 -19.59 41.65
CA SER A 158 -4.20 -18.60 42.50
C SER A 158 -4.60 -18.84 43.95
N LEU A 159 -3.64 -18.63 44.86
CA LEU A 159 -3.86 -18.69 46.31
C LEU A 159 -4.34 -17.33 46.86
N ILE A 160 -4.84 -16.46 45.98
CA ILE A 160 -5.16 -15.06 46.25
C ILE A 160 -6.67 -14.89 46.51
N PRO A 161 -7.07 -13.92 47.36
CA PRO A 161 -8.48 -13.62 47.61
C PRO A 161 -9.31 -13.41 46.34
N GLU A 162 -10.53 -13.93 46.37
CA GLU A 162 -11.48 -13.87 45.25
C GLU A 162 -11.76 -12.44 44.78
N GLU A 163 -11.88 -11.49 45.71
CA GLU A 163 -12.16 -10.08 45.42
C GLU A 163 -11.09 -9.43 44.54
N LEU A 164 -9.81 -9.72 44.81
CA LEU A 164 -8.69 -9.22 44.00
C LEU A 164 -8.70 -9.89 42.62
N ARG A 165 -9.00 -11.19 42.58
CA ARG A 165 -9.12 -11.95 41.34
C ARG A 165 -10.24 -11.39 40.46
N GLU A 166 -11.41 -11.12 41.02
CA GLU A 166 -12.54 -10.53 40.31
C GLU A 166 -12.21 -9.14 39.78
N ARG A 167 -11.58 -8.27 40.60
CA ARG A 167 -11.18 -6.91 40.21
C ARG A 167 -10.33 -6.87 38.95
N TYR A 168 -9.39 -7.81 38.81
CA TYR A 168 -8.45 -7.88 37.70
C TYR A 168 -8.77 -8.95 36.64
N SER A 169 -9.79 -9.77 36.86
CA SER A 169 -10.21 -10.87 35.96
C SER A 169 -10.47 -10.41 34.52
N LYS A 170 -10.98 -9.18 34.35
CA LYS A 170 -11.23 -8.55 33.04
C LYS A 170 -9.97 -8.19 32.25
N TYR A 171 -8.81 -8.14 32.90
CA TYR A 171 -7.51 -7.83 32.28
C TYR A 171 -6.64 -9.09 32.13
N GLY A 172 -6.81 -10.08 33.02
CA GLY A 172 -6.13 -11.36 33.01
C GLY A 172 -7.01 -12.53 32.56
N GLY A 173 -6.65 -13.76 32.96
CA GLY A 173 -7.50 -14.95 32.74
C GLY A 173 -6.84 -16.16 32.08
N SER A 174 -5.53 -16.12 31.83
CA SER A 174 -4.76 -17.31 31.44
C SER A 174 -4.15 -18.01 32.66
N ASN A 175 -3.97 -19.33 32.56
CA ASN A 175 -3.21 -20.08 33.55
C ASN A 175 -1.72 -19.73 33.45
N LEU A 176 -1.05 -19.64 34.61
CA LEU A 176 0.40 -19.53 34.66
C LEU A 176 1.03 -20.72 33.92
N CYS A 177 2.13 -20.45 33.22
CA CYS A 177 2.85 -21.52 32.55
C CYS A 177 3.33 -22.54 33.58
N PRO A 178 3.55 -23.79 33.17
CA PRO A 178 3.73 -24.88 34.12
C PRO A 178 5.01 -24.75 34.97
N ALA A 179 6.05 -24.10 34.43
CA ALA A 179 7.24 -23.71 35.17
C ALA A 179 6.93 -22.65 36.25
N CYS A 180 6.28 -21.56 35.87
CA CYS A 180 5.88 -20.49 36.79
C CYS A 180 4.91 -20.97 37.86
N SER A 181 3.93 -21.79 37.51
CA SER A 181 2.92 -22.33 38.44
C SER A 181 3.55 -23.12 39.59
N LYS A 182 4.58 -23.95 39.29
CA LYS A 182 5.33 -24.71 40.31
C LYS A 182 6.11 -23.78 41.25
N VAL A 183 6.83 -22.80 40.69
CA VAL A 183 7.63 -21.84 41.46
C VAL A 183 6.73 -20.96 42.32
N TYR A 184 5.67 -20.39 41.74
CA TYR A 184 4.68 -19.56 42.40
C TYR A 184 4.07 -20.25 43.64
N LYS A 185 3.55 -21.47 43.49
CA LYS A 185 2.96 -22.23 44.60
C LYS A 185 3.96 -22.50 45.73
N ARG A 186 5.24 -22.73 45.39
CA ARG A 186 6.30 -22.94 46.38
C ARG A 186 6.59 -21.65 47.16
N LEU A 187 6.77 -20.53 46.45
CA LEU A 187 7.16 -19.26 47.04
C LEU A 187 6.04 -18.64 47.88
N ILE A 188 4.79 -18.66 47.40
CA ILE A 188 3.67 -18.18 48.21
C ILE A 188 3.55 -18.95 49.52
N ARG A 189 3.63 -20.30 49.50
CA ARG A 189 3.55 -21.08 50.75
C ARG A 189 4.69 -20.78 51.72
N LYS A 190 5.85 -20.36 51.22
CA LYS A 190 7.00 -19.94 52.04
C LYS A 190 6.79 -18.54 52.63
N ALA A 191 6.24 -17.62 51.84
CA ALA A 191 6.01 -16.23 52.23
C ALA A 191 4.75 -16.02 53.09
N ALA A 192 3.67 -16.78 52.86
CA ALA A 192 2.45 -16.77 53.67
C ALA A 192 2.67 -17.21 55.14
N LYS A 193 3.82 -17.82 55.45
CA LYS A 193 4.23 -18.09 56.84
C LYS A 193 4.80 -16.87 57.56
N LYS A 194 5.09 -15.78 56.84
CA LYS A 194 5.72 -14.55 57.35
C LYS A 194 4.78 -13.35 57.42
N HIS A 195 3.75 -13.31 56.59
CA HIS A 195 2.80 -12.20 56.51
C HIS A 195 1.40 -12.77 56.71
N GLU A 196 0.71 -12.36 57.79
CA GLU A 196 -0.60 -12.93 58.12
C GLU A 196 -1.75 -12.33 57.30
N ASP A 197 -1.69 -11.07 56.82
CA ASP A 197 -2.93 -10.43 56.32
C ASP A 197 -2.88 -9.63 54.99
N GLU A 198 -1.72 -9.44 54.32
CA GLU A 198 -1.70 -8.62 53.08
C GLU A 198 -0.92 -9.27 51.91
N MET A 199 -1.66 -10.01 51.08
CA MET A 199 -1.12 -10.82 49.95
C MET A 199 -0.41 -10.00 48.85
N ILE A 200 -0.68 -8.71 48.70
CA ILE A 200 0.01 -7.87 47.71
C ILE A 200 1.48 -7.70 48.09
N TYR A 201 1.78 -7.48 49.38
CA TYR A 201 3.16 -7.38 49.86
C TYR A 201 3.92 -8.70 49.74
N ILE A 202 3.22 -9.84 49.82
CA ILE A 202 3.83 -11.14 49.53
C ILE A 202 4.32 -11.21 48.07
N LEU A 203 3.57 -10.67 47.12
CA LEU A 203 4.00 -10.61 45.71
C LEU A 203 5.16 -9.62 45.52
N ASP A 204 5.14 -8.49 46.21
CA ASP A 204 6.25 -7.53 46.19
C ASP A 204 7.54 -8.11 46.76
N ASP A 205 7.49 -9.11 47.64
CA ASP A 205 8.68 -9.79 48.16
C ASP A 205 9.24 -10.84 47.19
N ILE A 206 8.37 -11.53 46.45
CA ILE A 206 8.76 -12.72 45.68
C ILE A 206 8.75 -12.50 44.17
N VAL A 207 8.28 -11.36 43.68
CA VAL A 207 8.15 -11.04 42.25
C VAL A 207 8.78 -9.68 41.95
N ARG A 208 9.46 -9.60 40.82
CA ARG A 208 9.81 -8.34 40.18
C ARG A 208 9.23 -8.30 38.79
N VAL A 209 8.62 -7.17 38.47
CA VAL A 209 8.02 -6.92 37.16
C VAL A 209 9.02 -6.15 36.32
N ILE A 210 9.27 -6.59 35.10
CA ILE A 210 10.23 -5.99 34.18
C ILE A 210 9.55 -5.63 32.87
N ARG A 211 9.97 -4.53 32.26
CA ARG A 211 9.54 -4.17 30.92
C ARG A 211 10.01 -5.24 29.94
N LEU A 212 9.10 -5.69 29.10
CA LEU A 212 9.32 -6.61 27.99
C LEU A 212 9.36 -5.79 26.70
N GLU A 213 10.27 -6.15 25.81
CA GLU A 213 10.20 -5.79 24.40
C GLU A 213 9.55 -6.98 23.65
N PRO A 214 8.26 -6.88 23.26
CA PRO A 214 7.64 -7.88 22.41
C PRO A 214 8.48 -8.14 21.17
N GLN A 215 8.68 -9.41 20.89
CA GLN A 215 9.42 -9.79 19.69
C GLN A 215 8.45 -10.30 18.64
N ILE A 216 8.83 -10.06 17.39
CA ILE A 216 8.22 -10.71 16.25
C ILE A 216 9.06 -11.91 15.90
N ALA A 217 8.40 -13.04 15.72
CA ALA A 217 9.03 -14.25 15.21
C ALA A 217 8.42 -14.61 13.87
N SER A 218 9.27 -14.97 12.92
CA SER A 218 8.88 -15.47 11.61
C SER A 218 9.43 -16.86 11.43
N VAL A 219 8.60 -17.77 10.92
CA VAL A 219 8.98 -19.15 10.67
C VAL A 219 8.30 -19.66 9.39
N GLU A 220 9.01 -20.46 8.62
CA GLU A 220 8.42 -21.19 7.51
C GLU A 220 7.77 -22.47 8.03
N LEU A 221 6.50 -22.70 7.69
CA LEU A 221 5.76 -23.88 8.11
C LEU A 221 6.36 -25.17 7.50
N VAL A 222 7.10 -25.05 6.41
CA VAL A 222 7.81 -26.16 5.73
C VAL A 222 9.20 -26.43 6.32
N HIS A 223 9.63 -25.68 7.33
CA HIS A 223 10.92 -25.89 7.95
C HIS A 223 11.01 -27.31 8.51
N LYS A 224 12.07 -28.05 8.13
CA LYS A 224 12.24 -29.47 8.50
C LYS A 224 12.18 -29.72 10.01
N ASP A 225 12.68 -28.76 10.80
CA ASP A 225 12.73 -28.83 12.25
C ASP A 225 11.59 -28.02 12.89
N PHE A 226 10.53 -27.67 12.12
CA PHE A 226 9.41 -26.86 12.61
C PHE A 226 8.83 -27.36 13.94
N PRO A 227 8.51 -28.66 14.10
CA PRO A 227 8.02 -29.18 15.38
C PRO A 227 8.98 -28.96 16.55
N ASP A 228 10.29 -29.04 16.29
CA ASP A 228 11.32 -28.93 17.32
C ASP A 228 11.55 -27.50 17.78
N ILE A 229 11.46 -26.53 16.86
CA ILE A 229 11.67 -25.10 17.11
C ILE A 229 10.38 -24.33 17.45
N PHE A 230 9.20 -24.93 17.24
CA PHE A 230 7.91 -24.27 17.43
C PHE A 230 7.75 -23.66 18.82
N GLU A 231 8.17 -24.39 19.86
CA GLU A 231 8.12 -23.91 21.25
C GLU A 231 9.01 -22.69 21.47
N GLU A 232 10.22 -22.66 20.89
CA GLU A 232 11.14 -21.51 20.99
C GLU A 232 10.61 -20.29 20.26
N VAL A 233 10.05 -20.50 19.06
CA VAL A 233 9.41 -19.46 18.25
C VAL A 233 8.21 -18.86 19.00
N LEU A 234 7.40 -19.70 19.66
CA LEU A 234 6.29 -19.25 20.50
C LEU A 234 6.75 -18.45 21.72
N LYS A 235 7.79 -18.93 22.43
CA LYS A 235 8.38 -18.20 23.56
C LYS A 235 8.83 -16.80 23.16
N LYS A 236 9.49 -16.71 22.00
CA LYS A 236 9.95 -15.45 21.42
C LYS A 236 8.77 -14.52 21.06
N ALA A 237 7.77 -15.06 20.36
CA ALA A 237 6.63 -14.27 19.89
C ALA A 237 5.60 -13.93 20.98
N ASN A 238 5.67 -14.55 22.19
CA ASN A 238 4.62 -14.35 23.19
C ASN A 238 4.47 -12.87 23.56
N ARG A 239 3.23 -12.38 23.55
CA ARG A 239 2.85 -10.96 23.71
C ARG A 239 3.28 -10.05 22.54
N GLY A 240 3.56 -10.66 21.39
CA GLY A 240 3.88 -10.05 20.10
C GLY A 240 3.14 -10.69 18.91
N ILE A 241 3.82 -10.82 17.76
CA ILE A 241 3.27 -11.32 16.50
C ILE A 241 4.05 -12.55 16.04
N LEU A 242 3.34 -13.59 15.65
CA LEU A 242 3.90 -14.78 15.01
C LEU A 242 3.54 -14.79 13.52
N ASN A 243 4.55 -14.65 12.68
CA ASN A 243 4.46 -14.75 11.23
C ASN A 243 4.79 -16.18 10.79
N ILE A 244 3.89 -16.79 10.03
CA ILE A 244 4.05 -18.14 9.49
C ILE A 244 3.96 -18.10 7.98
N GLU A 245 5.05 -18.39 7.29
CA GLU A 245 5.06 -18.47 5.82
C GLU A 245 4.77 -19.90 5.36
N ILE A 246 3.87 -20.03 4.38
CA ILE A 246 3.52 -21.28 3.72
C ILE A 246 4.12 -21.24 2.32
N ASP A 247 5.07 -22.14 2.05
CA ASP A 247 5.58 -22.34 0.69
C ASP A 247 4.61 -23.21 -0.11
N ASP A 248 3.98 -22.60 -1.11
CA ASP A 248 3.06 -23.27 -2.01
C ASP A 248 3.65 -24.50 -2.69
N LYS A 249 4.96 -24.49 -3.00
CA LYS A 249 5.62 -25.60 -3.70
C LYS A 249 5.67 -26.86 -2.85
N ALA A 250 5.59 -26.70 -1.54
CA ALA A 250 5.75 -27.76 -0.55
C ALA A 250 4.48 -27.96 0.31
N ILE A 251 3.37 -27.32 -0.05
CA ILE A 251 2.11 -27.45 0.72
C ILE A 251 1.61 -28.89 0.76
N ASN A 252 1.73 -29.60 -0.37
CA ASN A 252 1.32 -31.01 -0.49
C ASN A 252 2.33 -32.00 0.10
N THR A 253 3.55 -31.55 0.43
CA THR A 253 4.60 -32.38 1.02
C THR A 253 4.84 -32.05 2.50
N MET A 254 4.02 -31.15 3.06
CA MET A 254 4.13 -30.72 4.44
C MET A 254 3.69 -31.85 5.40
N PRO A 255 4.45 -32.11 6.48
CA PRO A 255 4.04 -33.09 7.48
C PRO A 255 2.73 -32.71 8.19
N ASP A 256 1.81 -33.66 8.34
CA ASP A 256 0.54 -33.51 9.07
C ASP A 256 0.73 -32.93 10.49
N THR A 257 1.86 -33.26 11.12
CA THR A 257 2.26 -32.76 12.45
C THR A 257 2.27 -31.23 12.53
N ASN A 258 2.67 -30.54 11.46
CA ASN A 258 2.77 -29.09 11.45
C ASN A 258 1.37 -28.46 11.46
N TYR A 259 0.43 -29.03 10.71
CA TYR A 259 -0.96 -28.61 10.73
C TYR A 259 -1.65 -28.91 12.07
N GLN A 260 -1.34 -30.04 12.69
CA GLN A 260 -1.83 -30.36 14.04
C GLN A 260 -1.34 -29.34 15.08
N LEU A 261 -0.10 -28.86 14.97
CA LEU A 261 0.42 -27.80 15.85
C LEU A 261 -0.35 -26.48 15.66
N LEU A 262 -0.70 -26.11 14.42
CA LEU A 262 -1.52 -24.93 14.15
C LEU A 262 -2.95 -25.06 14.71
N LEU A 263 -3.57 -26.24 14.62
CA LEU A 263 -4.89 -26.49 15.20
C LEU A 263 -4.85 -26.41 16.73
N ARG A 264 -3.80 -26.93 17.37
CA ARG A 264 -3.59 -26.78 18.82
C ARG A 264 -3.36 -25.33 19.24
N LEU A 265 -2.67 -24.56 18.40
CA LEU A 265 -2.45 -23.13 18.61
C LEU A 265 -3.77 -22.35 18.54
N ARG A 266 -4.64 -22.66 17.56
CA ARG A 266 -5.99 -22.09 17.45
C ARG A 266 -6.80 -22.30 18.73
N ASP A 267 -6.72 -23.48 19.32
CA ASP A 267 -7.46 -23.83 20.54
C ASP A 267 -6.81 -23.32 21.83
N LEU A 268 -5.70 -22.56 21.72
CA LEU A 268 -4.88 -22.09 22.85
C LEU A 268 -4.47 -23.22 23.81
N LYS A 269 -4.31 -24.44 23.28
CA LYS A 269 -3.98 -25.67 24.04
C LYS A 269 -2.66 -26.25 23.55
N ILE A 270 -1.57 -25.52 23.74
CA ILE A 270 -0.26 -25.96 23.28
C ILE A 270 0.35 -26.90 24.31
N SER A 271 0.46 -28.17 23.94
CA SER A 271 1.21 -29.15 24.74
C SER A 271 2.71 -28.91 24.58
N LEU A 272 3.38 -28.61 25.69
CA LEU A 272 4.84 -28.51 25.77
C LEU A 272 5.46 -29.91 25.81
N LYS A 273 6.80 -29.98 25.62
CA LYS A 273 7.55 -31.26 25.64
C LYS A 273 7.39 -32.06 26.93
N ASP A 274 7.12 -31.39 28.06
CA ASP A 274 6.89 -32.02 29.37
C ASP A 274 5.42 -32.44 29.60
N GLY A 275 4.57 -32.36 28.57
CA GLY A 275 3.15 -32.74 28.61
C GLY A 275 2.22 -31.68 29.18
N SER A 276 2.76 -30.54 29.62
CA SER A 276 2.00 -29.47 30.21
C SER A 276 1.37 -28.54 29.15
N ILE A 277 0.31 -27.79 29.50
CA ILE A 277 -0.43 -26.94 28.54
C ILE A 277 -0.07 -25.47 28.75
N PHE A 278 0.18 -24.77 27.65
CA PHE A 278 0.44 -23.34 27.59
C PHE A 278 -0.52 -22.63 26.62
N SER A 279 -0.94 -21.42 26.99
CA SER A 279 -1.84 -20.57 26.21
C SER A 279 -1.15 -19.22 25.91
N PRO A 280 -0.58 -19.03 24.71
CA PRO A 280 0.13 -17.80 24.37
C PRO A 280 -0.83 -16.62 24.13
N ASP A 281 -0.34 -15.40 24.38
CA ASP A 281 -1.00 -14.15 24.03
C ASP A 281 -0.36 -13.55 22.78
N ILE A 282 -0.77 -14.02 21.61
CA ILE A 282 -0.18 -13.63 20.32
C ILE A 282 -1.25 -13.43 19.27
N VAL A 283 -0.88 -12.77 18.17
CA VAL A 283 -1.62 -12.82 16.91
C VAL A 283 -0.80 -13.58 15.88
N VAL A 284 -1.48 -14.47 15.13
CA VAL A 284 -0.83 -15.30 14.12
C VAL A 284 -1.24 -14.82 12.74
N LEU A 285 -0.25 -14.41 11.95
CA LEU A 285 -0.40 -14.06 10.55
C LEU A 285 0.23 -15.16 9.71
N MET A 286 -0.56 -15.77 8.85
CA MET A 286 -0.13 -16.77 7.89
C MET A 286 -0.06 -16.14 6.50
N TYR A 287 0.90 -16.56 5.69
CA TYR A 287 1.08 -16.08 4.32
C TYR A 287 1.13 -17.25 3.35
N ALA A 288 0.35 -17.19 2.28
CA ALA A 288 0.38 -18.17 1.20
C ALA A 288 0.38 -17.47 -0.16
N ASN A 289 1.12 -18.02 -1.12
CA ASN A 289 1.13 -17.54 -2.51
C ASN A 289 0.16 -18.34 -3.43
N THR A 290 -0.51 -19.36 -2.88
CA THR A 290 -1.42 -20.31 -3.58
C THR A 290 -2.91 -19.99 -3.35
N ASP A 291 -3.80 -20.76 -3.97
CA ASP A 291 -5.25 -20.66 -3.83
C ASP A 291 -5.75 -21.39 -2.56
N MET A 292 -6.83 -20.89 -1.95
CA MET A 292 -7.38 -21.44 -0.69
C MET A 292 -7.83 -22.90 -0.83
N ASN A 293 -8.25 -23.32 -2.02
CA ASN A 293 -8.66 -24.69 -2.29
C ASN A 293 -7.49 -25.68 -2.16
N GLU A 294 -6.29 -25.31 -2.59
CA GLU A 294 -5.10 -26.15 -2.45
C GLU A 294 -4.70 -26.29 -0.98
N ILE A 295 -4.81 -25.20 -0.22
CA ILE A 295 -4.57 -25.20 1.24
C ILE A 295 -5.55 -26.15 1.94
N ASN A 296 -6.85 -26.04 1.63
CA ASN A 296 -7.88 -26.88 2.24
C ASN A 296 -7.78 -28.36 1.85
N LYS A 297 -7.27 -28.70 0.65
CA LYS A 297 -7.03 -30.08 0.23
C LYS A 297 -5.89 -30.71 1.03
N ALA A 298 -4.80 -29.96 1.22
CA ALA A 298 -3.62 -30.43 1.93
C ALA A 298 -3.88 -30.51 3.45
N ALA A 299 -4.62 -29.56 4.01
CA ALA A 299 -4.98 -29.54 5.42
C ALA A 299 -6.32 -28.86 5.68
N PRO A 300 -7.29 -29.52 6.35
CA PRO A 300 -8.57 -28.91 6.66
C PRO A 300 -8.42 -27.87 7.78
N LEU A 301 -7.94 -26.68 7.41
CA LEU A 301 -7.85 -25.48 8.26
C LEU A 301 -9.09 -24.58 8.11
N LYS A 302 -10.12 -25.05 7.39
CA LYS A 302 -11.30 -24.29 6.97
C LYS A 302 -11.98 -23.54 8.12
N ASP A 303 -12.07 -24.17 9.29
CA ASP A 303 -12.71 -23.60 10.48
C ASP A 303 -11.72 -22.91 11.44
N ALA A 304 -10.43 -22.90 11.10
CA ALA A 304 -9.35 -22.31 11.89
C ALA A 304 -8.86 -20.97 11.34
N ILE A 305 -9.20 -20.66 10.09
CA ILE A 305 -8.62 -19.55 9.33
C ILE A 305 -9.66 -18.48 9.02
N TYR A 306 -9.25 -17.22 9.19
CA TYR A 306 -9.88 -16.08 8.54
C TYR A 306 -9.08 -15.72 7.27
N PRO A 307 -9.58 -16.06 6.07
CA PRO A 307 -8.85 -15.79 4.83
C PRO A 307 -8.99 -14.31 4.42
N VAL A 308 -7.87 -13.71 4.06
CA VAL A 308 -7.78 -12.38 3.45
C VAL A 308 -7.20 -12.56 2.06
N PHE A 309 -8.05 -12.41 1.04
CA PHE A 309 -7.65 -12.52 -0.36
C PHE A 309 -6.95 -11.23 -0.82
N MET A 310 -5.64 -11.33 -1.01
CA MET A 310 -4.71 -10.29 -1.43
C MET A 310 -4.53 -10.31 -2.95
N ARG A 311 -5.06 -9.32 -3.66
CA ARG A 311 -4.75 -9.12 -5.09
C ARG A 311 -3.55 -8.20 -5.29
N ARG A 312 -2.99 -8.17 -6.50
CA ARG A 312 -2.08 -7.10 -6.92
C ARG A 312 -2.84 -5.78 -7.02
N ASN A 313 -2.12 -4.67 -6.82
CA ASN A 313 -2.69 -3.33 -6.89
C ASN A 313 -3.34 -3.07 -8.27
N LEU A 314 -4.50 -2.39 -8.28
CA LEU A 314 -5.26 -2.06 -9.48
C LEU A 314 -5.44 -0.54 -9.69
N SER A 315 -4.91 0.32 -8.80
CA SER A 315 -4.79 1.75 -9.08
C SER A 315 -3.44 2.03 -9.73
N TYR A 316 -3.46 2.68 -10.90
CA TYR A 316 -2.24 3.04 -11.60
C TYR A 316 -1.52 4.24 -10.94
N ILE A 317 -2.21 5.12 -10.21
CA ILE A 317 -1.56 6.20 -9.44
C ILE A 317 -0.82 5.62 -8.23
N ALA A 318 -1.44 4.68 -7.53
CA ALA A 318 -0.78 3.94 -6.45
C ALA A 318 0.40 3.13 -6.99
N GLU A 319 0.24 2.47 -8.14
CA GLU A 319 1.32 1.72 -8.80
C GLU A 319 2.48 2.62 -9.21
N GLU A 320 2.21 3.81 -9.77
CA GLU A 320 3.24 4.80 -10.08
C GLU A 320 4.02 5.22 -8.83
N SER A 321 3.32 5.39 -7.71
CA SER A 321 3.94 5.71 -6.41
C SER A 321 4.86 4.59 -5.91
N ILE A 322 4.48 3.32 -6.13
CA ILE A 322 5.35 2.16 -5.87
C ILE A 322 6.60 2.22 -6.75
N LEU A 323 6.45 2.50 -8.05
CA LEU A 323 7.59 2.56 -8.98
C LEU A 323 8.55 3.70 -8.62
N LYS A 324 8.04 4.86 -8.18
CA LYS A 324 8.87 6.00 -7.72
C LYS A 324 9.73 5.66 -6.50
N LYS A 325 9.24 4.80 -5.60
CA LYS A 325 10.00 4.32 -4.43
C LYS A 325 11.07 3.28 -4.78
N GLY A 326 11.06 2.75 -6.01
CA GLY A 326 11.96 1.67 -6.43
C GLY A 326 13.41 2.08 -6.69
N GLU A 327 13.79 3.34 -6.47
CA GLU A 327 15.16 3.88 -6.65
C GLU A 327 15.81 3.41 -7.97
N LEU A 328 15.11 3.63 -9.09
CA LEU A 328 15.56 3.16 -10.38
C LEU A 328 16.89 3.80 -10.81
N PRO A 329 17.82 3.05 -11.42
CA PRO A 329 19.19 3.48 -11.68
C PRO A 329 19.32 4.29 -12.99
N PHE A 330 18.40 5.24 -13.20
CA PHE A 330 18.45 6.16 -14.35
C PHE A 330 18.87 7.55 -13.88
N ARG A 331 19.72 8.22 -14.65
CA ARG A 331 20.16 9.60 -14.35
C ARG A 331 18.98 10.58 -14.32
N HIS A 332 18.03 10.37 -15.22
CA HIS A 332 16.78 11.13 -15.30
C HIS A 332 15.68 10.21 -15.82
N ILE A 333 14.48 10.33 -15.25
CA ILE A 333 13.30 9.61 -15.72
C ILE A 333 12.40 10.62 -16.41
N SER A 334 12.07 10.36 -17.67
CA SER A 334 11.20 11.24 -18.44
C SER A 334 9.88 11.49 -17.71
N PRO A 335 9.39 12.74 -17.67
CA PRO A 335 8.03 13.04 -17.26
C PRO A 335 7.03 12.09 -17.94
N ALA A 336 6.04 11.64 -17.17
CA ALA A 336 5.04 10.64 -17.54
C ALA A 336 5.52 9.18 -17.77
N ALA A 337 6.82 8.88 -17.82
CA ALA A 337 7.30 7.52 -18.09
C ALA A 337 6.75 6.49 -17.08
N LEU A 338 6.87 6.79 -15.77
CA LEU A 338 6.38 5.90 -14.72
C LEU A 338 4.85 5.80 -14.72
N ALA A 339 4.14 6.88 -15.03
CA ALA A 339 2.67 6.87 -15.12
C ALA A 339 2.18 5.94 -16.25
N VAL A 340 2.85 5.99 -17.42
CA VAL A 340 2.55 5.09 -18.55
C VAL A 340 2.85 3.62 -18.19
N LEU A 341 4.00 3.36 -17.58
CA LEU A 341 4.38 2.02 -17.14
C LEU A 341 3.47 1.47 -16.04
N ALA A 342 3.01 2.32 -15.14
CA ALA A 342 2.05 1.96 -14.10
C ALA A 342 0.69 1.56 -14.70
N LYS A 343 0.20 2.30 -15.69
CA LYS A 343 -1.00 1.94 -16.47
C LYS A 343 -0.83 0.60 -17.18
N PHE A 344 0.35 0.32 -17.74
CA PHE A 344 0.65 -0.98 -18.32
C PHE A 344 0.63 -2.11 -17.29
N ALA A 345 1.33 -1.95 -16.17
CA ALA A 345 1.39 -2.96 -15.11
C ALA A 345 0.00 -3.29 -14.56
N VAL A 346 -0.78 -2.27 -14.24
CA VAL A 346 -2.17 -2.45 -13.80
C VAL A 346 -3.03 -3.05 -14.91
N GLY A 347 -2.95 -2.52 -16.13
CA GLY A 347 -3.76 -3.00 -17.25
C GLY A 347 -3.52 -4.49 -17.53
N SER A 348 -2.29 -4.97 -17.35
CA SER A 348 -1.94 -6.39 -17.53
C SER A 348 -2.61 -7.32 -16.50
N ARG A 349 -3.06 -6.77 -15.37
CA ARG A 349 -3.71 -7.52 -14.27
C ARG A 349 -5.22 -7.59 -14.41
N ILE A 350 -5.81 -6.78 -15.28
CA ILE A 350 -7.26 -6.67 -15.46
C ILE A 350 -7.74 -7.63 -16.56
N ASP A 351 -8.80 -8.37 -16.26
CA ASP A 351 -9.49 -9.24 -17.20
C ASP A 351 -10.51 -8.51 -18.08
N ALA A 352 -9.97 -7.76 -19.03
CA ALA A 352 -10.75 -7.00 -20.01
C ALA A 352 -10.88 -7.74 -21.33
N SER A 353 -12.06 -7.63 -21.94
CA SER A 353 -12.37 -8.25 -23.24
C SER A 353 -11.88 -7.44 -24.44
N SER A 354 -11.62 -6.14 -24.24
CA SER A 354 -11.18 -5.20 -25.28
C SER A 354 -10.39 -4.04 -24.66
N THR A 355 -9.72 -3.24 -25.49
CA THR A 355 -9.00 -2.03 -25.05
C THR A 355 -9.94 -0.95 -24.50
N ALA A 356 -11.15 -0.81 -25.04
CA ALA A 356 -12.17 0.12 -24.53
C ALA A 356 -12.64 -0.29 -23.12
N ASP A 357 -12.88 -1.59 -22.93
CA ASP A 357 -13.24 -2.18 -21.64
C ASP A 357 -12.10 -1.99 -20.62
N LEU A 358 -10.85 -2.19 -21.05
CA LEU A 358 -9.67 -1.99 -20.21
C LEU A 358 -9.53 -0.54 -19.73
N LYS A 359 -9.68 0.44 -20.65
CA LYS A 359 -9.66 1.87 -20.29
C LYS A 359 -10.71 2.19 -19.24
N LYS A 360 -11.94 1.69 -19.43
CA LYS A 360 -13.03 1.85 -18.46
C LYS A 360 -12.66 1.31 -17.08
N TYR A 361 -12.09 0.09 -17.00
CA TYR A 361 -11.70 -0.48 -15.71
C TYR A 361 -10.53 0.26 -15.05
N LEU A 362 -9.53 0.71 -15.81
CA LEU A 362 -8.43 1.51 -15.27
C LEU A 362 -8.95 2.78 -14.57
N ASP A 363 -9.92 3.45 -15.17
CA ASP A 363 -10.53 4.66 -14.60
C ASP A 363 -11.39 4.34 -13.37
N ILE A 364 -12.19 3.27 -13.44
CA ILE A 364 -13.04 2.82 -12.33
C ILE A 364 -12.19 2.41 -11.12
N TYR A 365 -11.12 1.64 -11.31
CA TYR A 365 -10.24 1.26 -10.21
C TYR A 365 -9.50 2.44 -9.60
N GLU A 366 -9.09 3.40 -10.43
CA GLU A 366 -8.49 4.63 -9.91
C GLU A 366 -9.48 5.44 -9.06
N LYS A 367 -10.72 5.60 -9.53
CA LYS A 367 -11.78 6.25 -8.74
C LYS A 367 -12.04 5.51 -7.42
N TYR A 368 -12.11 4.19 -7.47
CA TYR A 368 -12.37 3.34 -6.31
C TYR A 368 -11.30 3.50 -5.23
N GLU A 369 -10.03 3.40 -5.63
CA GLU A 369 -8.89 3.47 -4.71
C GLU A 369 -8.64 4.90 -4.21
N SER A 370 -8.98 5.92 -5.01
CA SER A 370 -8.93 7.32 -4.58
C SER A 370 -10.15 7.77 -3.77
N SER A 371 -11.04 6.84 -3.38
CA SER A 371 -12.29 7.11 -2.66
C SER A 371 -13.19 8.14 -3.34
N LYS A 372 -13.08 8.27 -4.68
CA LYS A 372 -13.98 9.13 -5.47
C LYS A 372 -15.34 8.45 -5.61
N ARG A 373 -16.39 9.26 -5.71
CA ARG A 373 -17.76 8.77 -5.86
C ARG A 373 -17.89 7.99 -7.17
N LEU A 374 -18.24 6.71 -7.05
CA LEU A 374 -18.61 5.84 -8.15
C LEU A 374 -20.13 5.85 -8.35
N SER A 375 -20.58 5.58 -9.57
CA SER A 375 -21.99 5.26 -9.81
C SER A 375 -22.34 3.86 -9.28
N GLU A 376 -23.62 3.58 -9.06
CA GLU A 376 -24.10 2.23 -8.68
C GLU A 376 -23.66 1.16 -9.70
N GLU A 377 -23.69 1.50 -11.00
CA GLU A 377 -23.23 0.61 -12.06
C GLU A 377 -21.73 0.31 -11.96
N GLU A 378 -20.91 1.33 -11.70
CA GLU A 378 -19.46 1.16 -11.52
C GLU A 378 -19.15 0.34 -10.26
N LEU A 379 -19.87 0.57 -9.15
CA LEU A 379 -19.71 -0.20 -7.91
C LEU A 379 -20.05 -1.67 -8.10
N GLU A 380 -21.16 -1.96 -8.78
CA GLU A 380 -21.59 -3.34 -9.04
C GLU A 380 -20.61 -4.07 -9.97
N LEU A 381 -20.03 -3.37 -10.95
CA LEU A 381 -18.95 -3.90 -11.79
C LEU A 381 -17.72 -4.28 -10.96
N ILE A 382 -17.29 -3.42 -10.03
CA ILE A 382 -16.15 -3.72 -9.15
C ILE A 382 -16.46 -4.89 -8.23
N ARG A 383 -17.62 -4.91 -7.57
CA ARG A 383 -18.01 -5.97 -6.60
C ARG A 383 -17.98 -7.36 -7.23
N LYS A 384 -18.39 -7.48 -8.51
CA LYS A 384 -18.33 -8.74 -9.28
C LYS A 384 -16.92 -9.23 -9.60
N ARG A 385 -15.93 -8.33 -9.57
CA ARG A 385 -14.53 -8.62 -9.93
C ARG A 385 -13.61 -8.70 -8.71
N ILE A 386 -13.91 -7.95 -7.66
CA ILE A 386 -13.22 -7.95 -6.37
C ILE A 386 -14.21 -8.35 -5.26
N PRO A 387 -14.69 -9.61 -5.26
CA PRO A 387 -15.62 -10.10 -4.25
C PRO A 387 -14.99 -10.05 -2.85
N GLU A 388 -15.82 -9.91 -1.80
CA GLU A 388 -15.35 -9.82 -0.42
C GLU A 388 -14.81 -11.14 0.13
N THR A 389 -15.38 -12.27 -0.31
CA THR A 389 -15.22 -13.58 0.32
C THR A 389 -14.47 -14.60 -0.54
N SER A 390 -13.93 -14.18 -1.69
CA SER A 390 -13.23 -15.08 -2.61
C SER A 390 -12.12 -14.38 -3.40
N GLU A 391 -11.39 -15.17 -4.18
CA GLU A 391 -10.33 -14.70 -5.07
C GLU A 391 -10.87 -13.66 -6.06
N SER A 392 -10.08 -12.61 -6.29
CA SER A 392 -10.43 -11.61 -7.30
C SER A 392 -10.22 -12.18 -8.70
N LYS A 393 -11.11 -11.79 -9.63
CA LYS A 393 -10.89 -12.03 -11.06
C LYS A 393 -9.67 -11.27 -11.57
N ASP A 394 -9.35 -10.13 -10.96
CA ASP A 394 -8.28 -9.23 -11.36
C ASP A 394 -7.14 -9.22 -10.36
N GLY A 395 -5.91 -9.07 -10.88
CA GLY A 395 -4.72 -9.00 -10.04
C GLY A 395 -4.40 -10.27 -9.26
N TRP A 396 -5.09 -11.38 -9.50
CA TRP A 396 -4.84 -12.68 -8.86
C TRP A 396 -3.90 -13.56 -9.68
N LYS A 397 -4.35 -14.07 -10.84
CA LYS A 397 -3.62 -15.11 -11.62
C LYS A 397 -2.74 -14.55 -12.73
N LYS A 398 -2.97 -13.31 -13.16
CA LYS A 398 -2.34 -12.76 -14.37
C LYS A 398 -1.72 -11.38 -14.21
N GLY A 399 -0.98 -11.00 -15.25
CA GLY A 399 -0.31 -9.71 -15.35
C GLY A 399 1.05 -9.65 -14.69
N ILE A 400 1.67 -8.50 -14.82
CA ILE A 400 3.02 -8.20 -14.35
C ILE A 400 2.94 -7.61 -12.95
N SER A 401 3.68 -8.18 -12.00
CA SER A 401 3.82 -7.61 -10.65
C SER A 401 4.70 -6.37 -10.66
N SER A 402 4.56 -5.48 -9.67
CA SER A 402 5.43 -4.29 -9.55
C SER A 402 6.90 -4.69 -9.47
N ARG A 403 7.21 -5.79 -8.76
CA ARG A 403 8.56 -6.36 -8.67
C ARG A 403 9.10 -6.81 -10.03
N THR A 404 8.28 -7.48 -10.82
CA THR A 404 8.66 -7.91 -12.18
C THR A 404 8.92 -6.70 -13.07
N LEU A 405 8.05 -5.69 -13.03
CA LEU A 405 8.25 -4.46 -13.81
C LEU A 405 9.52 -3.73 -13.37
N LEU A 406 9.75 -3.56 -12.07
CA LEU A 406 10.99 -2.96 -11.57
C LEU A 406 12.21 -3.73 -12.08
N PHE A 407 12.20 -5.06 -11.97
CA PHE A 407 13.30 -5.90 -12.47
C PHE A 407 13.55 -5.70 -13.97
N ASP A 408 12.50 -5.63 -14.78
CA ASP A 408 12.62 -5.33 -16.22
C ASP A 408 13.27 -3.95 -16.44
N LEU A 409 12.89 -2.93 -15.67
CA LEU A 409 13.47 -1.58 -15.76
C LEU A 409 14.94 -1.55 -15.29
N PHE A 410 15.29 -2.28 -14.24
CA PHE A 410 16.68 -2.42 -13.78
C PHE A 410 17.56 -3.06 -14.87
N ASN A 411 17.04 -4.06 -15.59
CA ASN A 411 17.76 -4.71 -16.68
C ASN A 411 17.84 -3.86 -17.96
N MET A 412 16.90 -2.92 -18.15
CA MET A 412 16.96 -1.95 -19.24
C MET A 412 17.97 -0.84 -18.97
N ALA A 413 18.23 -0.53 -17.70
CA ALA A 413 19.07 0.59 -17.33
C ALA A 413 20.54 0.37 -17.72
N LYS A 414 21.13 1.41 -18.29
CA LYS A 414 22.58 1.53 -18.44
C LYS A 414 23.09 2.67 -17.55
N PRO A 415 24.33 2.59 -17.05
CA PRO A 415 24.94 3.68 -16.31
C PRO A 415 24.80 5.01 -17.05
N ASP A 416 24.39 6.06 -16.34
CA ASP A 416 24.22 7.43 -16.83
C ASP A 416 23.17 7.67 -17.94
N GLU A 417 22.34 6.66 -18.26
CA GLU A 417 21.27 6.78 -19.24
C GLU A 417 19.95 7.30 -18.63
N CYS A 418 19.12 7.93 -19.46
CA CYS A 418 17.79 8.39 -19.07
C CYS A 418 16.71 7.38 -19.45
N LEU A 419 15.67 7.22 -18.63
CA LEU A 419 14.46 6.48 -19.01
C LEU A 419 13.56 7.40 -19.86
N THR A 420 13.86 7.46 -21.16
CA THR A 420 13.12 8.26 -22.15
C THR A 420 11.80 7.62 -22.57
N LEU A 421 10.92 8.40 -23.22
CA LEU A 421 9.65 7.86 -23.75
C LEU A 421 9.86 6.85 -24.88
N GLU A 422 10.94 6.95 -25.67
CA GLU A 422 11.26 5.93 -26.67
C GLU A 422 11.66 4.58 -26.06
N HIS A 423 12.35 4.58 -24.91
CA HIS A 423 12.60 3.35 -24.16
C HIS A 423 11.29 2.70 -23.72
N ILE A 424 10.31 3.51 -23.28
CA ILE A 424 8.98 3.02 -22.91
C ILE A 424 8.22 2.49 -24.13
N GLU A 425 8.24 3.21 -25.26
CA GLU A 425 7.61 2.78 -26.51
C GLU A 425 8.16 1.42 -26.94
N TRP A 426 9.49 1.28 -26.98
CA TRP A 426 10.15 0.03 -27.33
C TRP A 426 9.78 -1.11 -26.38
N TYR A 427 9.80 -0.86 -25.07
CA TYR A 427 9.43 -1.85 -24.07
C TYR A 427 7.98 -2.33 -24.26
N LEU A 428 7.04 -1.40 -24.45
CA LEU A 428 5.63 -1.73 -24.64
C LEU A 428 5.35 -2.43 -25.97
N GLU A 429 5.99 -2.03 -27.07
CA GLU A 429 5.85 -2.73 -28.36
C GLU A 429 6.37 -4.17 -28.26
N ARG A 430 7.46 -4.43 -27.51
CA ARG A 430 7.90 -5.81 -27.21
C ARG A 430 6.91 -6.58 -26.36
N LYS A 431 6.34 -5.97 -25.33
CA LYS A 431 5.31 -6.63 -24.49
C LYS A 431 4.02 -6.89 -25.27
N LYS A 432 3.72 -6.09 -26.28
CA LYS A 432 2.56 -6.25 -27.17
C LYS A 432 2.66 -7.50 -28.07
N GLU A 433 3.86 -8.04 -28.27
CA GLU A 433 4.07 -9.30 -28.99
C GLU A 433 3.47 -10.51 -28.24
N ASP A 434 3.34 -10.44 -26.91
CA ASP A 434 2.63 -11.44 -26.11
C ASP A 434 1.11 -11.23 -26.21
N PRO A 435 0.33 -12.19 -26.74
CA PRO A 435 -1.13 -12.07 -26.85
C PRO A 435 -1.84 -11.77 -25.52
N ASN A 436 -1.29 -12.23 -24.38
CA ASN A 436 -1.87 -12.01 -23.06
C ASN A 436 -1.66 -10.58 -22.54
N LEU A 437 -0.63 -9.89 -23.05
CA LEU A 437 -0.28 -8.52 -22.66
C LEU A 437 -0.65 -7.50 -23.71
N ARG A 438 -0.99 -7.92 -24.93
CA ARG A 438 -1.29 -7.04 -26.06
C ARG A 438 -2.32 -5.94 -25.74
N PRO A 439 -3.54 -6.23 -25.22
CA PRO A 439 -4.49 -5.17 -24.89
C PRO A 439 -3.94 -4.20 -23.83
N ALA A 440 -3.19 -4.74 -22.87
CA ALA A 440 -2.57 -3.98 -21.79
C ALA A 440 -1.41 -3.10 -22.24
N ALA A 441 -0.71 -3.46 -23.33
CA ALA A 441 0.36 -2.66 -23.93
C ALA A 441 -0.18 -1.60 -24.91
N GLU A 442 -1.25 -1.91 -25.65
CA GLU A 442 -1.85 -0.99 -26.62
C GLU A 442 -2.41 0.28 -25.97
N VAL A 443 -3.11 0.17 -24.82
CA VAL A 443 -3.70 1.32 -24.13
C VAL A 443 -2.64 2.34 -23.63
N PRO A 444 -1.56 1.92 -22.95
CA PRO A 444 -0.46 2.81 -22.58
C PRO A 444 0.34 3.33 -23.78
N LEU A 445 0.50 2.57 -24.87
CA LEU A 445 1.16 3.06 -26.10
C LEU A 445 0.41 4.24 -26.72
N GLU A 446 -0.92 4.17 -26.79
CA GLU A 446 -1.77 5.28 -27.22
C GLU A 446 -1.60 6.48 -26.28
N THR A 447 -1.63 6.23 -24.96
CA THR A 447 -1.43 7.27 -23.93
C THR A 447 -0.06 7.95 -24.08
N LEU A 448 0.99 7.16 -24.33
CA LEU A 448 2.36 7.62 -24.49
C LEU A 448 2.52 8.56 -25.70
N ARG A 449 1.96 8.16 -26.86
CA ARG A 449 1.98 8.97 -28.09
C ARG A 449 1.19 10.27 -27.93
N SER A 450 0.00 10.19 -27.34
CA SER A 450 -0.81 11.38 -27.05
C SER A 450 -0.10 12.31 -26.06
N THR A 451 0.62 11.77 -25.08
CA THR A 451 1.38 12.56 -24.11
C THR A 451 2.52 13.34 -24.77
N ALA A 452 3.32 12.68 -25.61
CA ALA A 452 4.39 13.39 -26.31
C ALA A 452 3.86 14.44 -27.29
N LEU A 453 2.79 14.12 -28.02
CA LEU A 453 2.14 15.08 -28.90
C LEU A 453 1.65 16.30 -28.11
N ARG A 454 0.94 16.08 -26.99
CA ARG A 454 0.50 17.13 -26.07
C ARG A 454 1.66 18.02 -25.62
N ASP A 455 2.77 17.43 -25.16
CA ASP A 455 3.87 18.19 -24.58
C ASP A 455 4.61 19.03 -25.62
N VAL A 456 4.77 18.52 -26.85
CA VAL A 456 5.34 19.31 -27.95
C VAL A 456 4.40 20.43 -28.38
N ILE A 457 3.09 20.16 -28.46
CA ILE A 457 2.10 21.19 -28.77
C ILE A 457 2.11 22.29 -27.71
N LEU A 458 2.11 21.92 -26.42
CA LEU A 458 2.14 22.88 -25.33
C LEU A 458 3.41 23.74 -25.38
N ALA A 459 4.58 23.14 -25.62
CA ALA A 459 5.83 23.86 -25.79
C ALA A 459 5.81 24.81 -26.99
N TYR A 460 5.20 24.39 -28.11
CA TYR A 460 5.00 25.24 -29.28
C TYR A 460 4.07 26.41 -28.98
N THR A 461 2.92 26.19 -28.32
CA THR A 461 2.00 27.27 -27.94
C THR A 461 2.69 28.29 -27.04
N VAL A 462 3.45 27.83 -26.05
CA VAL A 462 4.23 28.73 -25.17
C VAL A 462 5.22 29.57 -26.00
N ASN A 463 5.97 28.94 -26.91
CA ASN A 463 6.88 29.65 -27.81
C ASN A 463 6.15 30.71 -28.67
N SER A 464 4.98 30.38 -29.20
CA SER A 464 4.18 31.27 -30.05
C SER A 464 3.57 32.46 -29.30
N LEU A 465 3.35 32.34 -27.98
CA LEU A 465 2.90 33.47 -27.14
C LEU A 465 4.02 34.47 -26.86
N GLY A 466 5.29 34.08 -27.02
CA GLY A 466 6.46 34.95 -26.92
C GLY A 466 7.54 34.41 -25.97
N PHE A 467 8.74 34.98 -26.06
CA PHE A 467 9.97 34.48 -25.41
C PHE A 467 9.89 34.31 -23.88
N ASP A 468 9.14 35.18 -23.18
CA ASP A 468 8.99 35.14 -21.72
C ASP A 468 7.73 34.40 -21.24
N SER A 469 6.95 33.82 -22.17
CA SER A 469 5.72 33.11 -21.82
C SER A 469 6.03 31.79 -21.12
N THR A 470 5.15 31.41 -20.21
CA THR A 470 5.21 30.15 -19.45
C THR A 470 4.00 29.27 -19.73
N VAL A 471 4.04 28.01 -19.31
CA VAL A 471 2.85 27.13 -19.37
C VAL A 471 1.68 27.77 -18.60
N ASN A 472 1.95 28.45 -17.49
CA ASN A 472 0.93 29.14 -16.71
C ASN A 472 0.26 30.30 -17.47
N ASP A 473 0.98 30.99 -18.35
CA ASP A 473 0.39 32.07 -19.16
C ASP A 473 -0.56 31.51 -20.21
N THR A 474 -0.20 30.37 -20.81
CA THR A 474 -1.09 29.60 -21.68
C THR A 474 -2.36 29.17 -20.93
N GLU A 475 -2.21 28.63 -19.71
CA GLU A 475 -3.34 28.21 -18.87
C GLU A 475 -4.27 29.37 -18.47
N LYS A 476 -3.71 30.54 -18.15
CA LYS A 476 -4.49 31.76 -17.87
C LYS A 476 -5.26 32.23 -19.10
N LEU A 477 -4.61 32.24 -20.26
CA LEU A 477 -5.23 32.65 -21.51
C LEU A 477 -6.37 31.69 -21.90
N PHE A 478 -6.19 30.39 -21.68
CA PHE A 478 -7.25 29.41 -21.88
C PHE A 478 -8.38 29.53 -20.85
N SER A 479 -8.05 29.80 -19.58
CA SER A 479 -9.06 30.10 -18.56
C SER A 479 -9.90 31.32 -18.92
N TYR A 480 -9.29 32.31 -19.57
CA TYR A 480 -10.02 33.45 -20.12
C TYR A 480 -10.95 33.03 -21.26
N TYR A 481 -10.50 32.17 -22.18
CA TYR A 481 -11.36 31.58 -23.22
C TYR A 481 -12.57 30.87 -22.61
N ILE A 482 -12.36 30.02 -21.59
CA ILE A 482 -13.45 29.31 -20.88
C ILE A 482 -14.45 30.29 -20.28
N ARG A 483 -13.99 31.41 -19.71
CA ARG A 483 -14.88 32.45 -19.18
C ARG A 483 -15.74 33.06 -20.28
N LEU A 484 -15.15 33.39 -21.43
CA LEU A 484 -15.89 33.91 -22.59
C LEU A 484 -16.91 32.90 -23.10
N PHE A 485 -16.51 31.64 -23.22
CA PHE A 485 -17.36 30.52 -23.61
C PHE A 485 -18.57 30.40 -22.67
N LYS A 486 -18.35 30.45 -21.34
CA LYS A 486 -19.44 30.40 -20.35
C LYS A 486 -20.39 31.59 -20.48
N SER A 487 -19.87 32.80 -20.62
CA SER A 487 -20.69 34.01 -20.77
C SER A 487 -21.52 33.98 -22.06
N LYS A 488 -20.99 33.46 -23.15
CA LYS A 488 -21.73 33.27 -24.41
C LYS A 488 -22.83 32.21 -24.27
N LYS A 489 -22.48 31.05 -23.72
CA LYS A 489 -23.34 29.86 -23.75
C LYS A 489 -24.39 29.82 -22.65
N PHE A 490 -24.01 30.19 -21.41
CA PHE A 490 -24.88 30.07 -20.24
C PHE A 490 -25.49 31.40 -19.81
N GLU A 491 -24.79 32.52 -20.03
CA GLU A 491 -25.27 33.86 -19.64
C GLU A 491 -25.87 34.65 -20.80
N THR A 492 -25.92 34.05 -22.01
CA THR A 492 -26.46 34.63 -23.26
C THR A 492 -25.97 36.04 -23.59
N LYS A 493 -24.77 36.40 -23.13
CA LYS A 493 -24.14 37.68 -23.45
C LYS A 493 -23.63 37.64 -24.90
N SER A 494 -23.83 38.75 -25.63
CA SER A 494 -23.31 38.92 -26.99
C SER A 494 -22.05 39.77 -27.05
N LYS A 495 -21.80 40.60 -26.04
CA LYS A 495 -20.69 41.56 -25.97
C LYS A 495 -19.96 41.52 -24.64
N ILE A 496 -18.69 41.92 -24.65
CA ILE A 496 -17.84 42.02 -23.46
C ILE A 496 -16.93 43.26 -23.53
N GLN A 497 -16.66 43.86 -22.38
CA GLN A 497 -15.66 44.91 -22.27
C GLN A 497 -14.25 44.29 -22.21
N VAL A 498 -13.42 44.59 -23.19
CA VAL A 498 -12.01 44.18 -23.24
C VAL A 498 -11.12 45.38 -22.93
N VAL A 499 -10.24 45.22 -21.95
CA VAL A 499 -9.31 46.27 -21.52
C VAL A 499 -8.43 46.69 -22.71
N GLY A 500 -8.44 47.99 -23.02
CA GLY A 500 -7.66 48.57 -24.12
C GLY A 500 -8.27 48.44 -25.53
N VAL A 501 -9.39 47.73 -25.70
CA VAL A 501 -10.09 47.59 -26.99
C VAL A 501 -11.50 48.19 -26.96
N GLY A 502 -12.17 48.13 -25.81
CA GLY A 502 -13.55 48.61 -25.66
C GLY A 502 -14.57 47.46 -25.67
N GLU A 503 -15.81 47.76 -26.06
CA GLU A 503 -16.88 46.77 -26.16
C GLU A 503 -16.76 45.99 -27.48
N VAL A 504 -16.55 44.69 -27.40
CA VAL A 504 -16.39 43.80 -28.56
C VAL A 504 -17.34 42.60 -28.48
N SER A 505 -17.62 41.97 -29.63
CA SER A 505 -18.39 40.74 -29.66
C SER A 505 -17.64 39.63 -28.91
N ILE A 506 -18.36 38.86 -28.08
CA ILE A 506 -17.74 37.72 -27.39
C ILE A 506 -17.18 36.71 -28.38
N GLN A 507 -17.83 36.51 -29.54
CA GLN A 507 -17.32 35.60 -30.57
C GLN A 507 -15.99 36.10 -31.15
N GLU A 508 -15.89 37.39 -31.48
CA GLU A 508 -14.65 37.98 -32.03
C GLU A 508 -13.49 37.86 -31.03
N GLU A 509 -13.77 38.08 -29.74
CA GLU A 509 -12.77 37.94 -28.68
C GLU A 509 -12.39 36.48 -28.43
N MET A 510 -13.35 35.54 -28.48
CA MET A 510 -13.07 34.10 -28.43
C MET A 510 -12.18 33.67 -29.59
N ASP A 511 -12.47 34.12 -30.82
CA ASP A 511 -11.67 33.80 -32.01
C ASP A 511 -10.25 34.38 -31.89
N ARG A 512 -10.11 35.58 -31.35
CA ARG A 512 -8.81 36.20 -31.06
C ARG A 512 -7.99 35.38 -30.06
N VAL A 513 -8.61 34.95 -28.97
CA VAL A 513 -7.95 34.15 -27.92
C VAL A 513 -7.61 32.75 -28.44
N ALA A 514 -8.52 32.10 -29.18
CA ALA A 514 -8.29 30.81 -29.81
C ALA A 514 -7.13 30.86 -30.82
N LYS A 515 -7.04 31.93 -31.61
CA LYS A 515 -5.91 32.14 -32.53
C LYS A 515 -4.58 32.28 -31.77
N LYS A 516 -4.56 33.02 -30.66
CA LYS A 516 -3.34 33.13 -29.81
C LYS A 516 -2.91 31.82 -29.18
N LEU A 517 -3.87 30.99 -28.78
CA LEU A 517 -3.60 29.66 -28.20
C LEU A 517 -3.28 28.60 -29.26
N ASN A 518 -3.35 28.96 -30.54
CA ASN A 518 -3.18 28.08 -31.68
C ASN A 518 -4.17 26.89 -31.72
N ILE A 519 -5.43 27.13 -31.33
CA ILE A 519 -6.48 26.10 -31.20
C ILE A 519 -7.60 26.27 -32.22
N TYR A 520 -7.26 26.79 -33.40
CA TYR A 520 -8.23 27.22 -34.40
C TYR A 520 -8.50 26.15 -35.47
N LYS A 521 -9.29 25.14 -35.11
CA LYS A 521 -9.88 24.19 -36.07
C LYS A 521 -11.37 24.50 -36.24
N ASP A 522 -11.82 24.68 -37.49
CA ASP A 522 -13.24 24.91 -37.86
C ASP A 522 -13.94 26.09 -37.18
N GLY A 523 -13.21 27.17 -36.85
CA GLY A 523 -13.78 28.34 -36.18
C GLY A 523 -14.20 28.09 -34.73
N GLY A 524 -13.46 27.26 -34.01
CA GLY A 524 -13.67 27.00 -32.58
C GLY A 524 -14.76 25.99 -32.24
N LYS A 525 -15.51 25.47 -33.23
CA LYS A 525 -16.61 24.51 -32.99
C LYS A 525 -16.15 23.21 -32.32
N VAL A 526 -15.02 22.67 -32.74
CA VAL A 526 -14.46 21.42 -32.18
C VAL A 526 -14.00 21.64 -30.74
N LEU A 527 -13.38 22.80 -30.47
CA LEU A 527 -12.93 23.22 -29.16
C LEU A 527 -14.12 23.41 -28.19
N ASP A 528 -15.12 24.18 -28.60
CA ASP A 528 -16.35 24.44 -27.85
C ASP A 528 -17.07 23.12 -27.51
N SER A 529 -17.20 22.21 -28.48
CA SER A 529 -17.80 20.89 -28.27
C SER A 529 -17.02 20.03 -27.28
N ALA A 530 -15.69 20.09 -27.29
CA ALA A 530 -14.85 19.35 -26.35
C ALA A 530 -14.93 19.91 -24.93
N ILE A 531 -14.94 21.24 -24.79
CA ILE A 531 -15.16 21.93 -23.51
C ILE A 531 -16.53 21.55 -22.93
N ASP A 532 -17.58 21.57 -23.76
CA ASP A 532 -18.92 21.17 -23.36
C ASP A 532 -18.98 19.74 -22.84
N LYS A 533 -18.42 18.80 -23.59
CA LYS A 533 -18.37 17.40 -23.19
C LYS A 533 -17.66 17.24 -21.84
N TYR A 534 -16.53 17.93 -21.67
CA TYR A 534 -15.78 17.90 -20.40
C TYR A 534 -16.60 18.46 -19.23
N PHE A 535 -17.32 19.58 -19.42
CA PHE A 535 -18.19 20.15 -18.38
C PHE A 535 -19.31 19.20 -17.96
N ILE A 536 -19.92 18.50 -18.92
CA ILE A 536 -20.97 17.52 -18.65
C ILE A 536 -20.43 16.38 -17.78
N GLU A 537 -19.21 15.90 -18.08
CA GLU A 537 -18.61 14.74 -17.41
C GLU A 537 -18.03 15.09 -16.03
N SER A 538 -17.31 16.21 -15.92
CA SER A 538 -16.52 16.55 -14.73
C SER A 538 -17.18 17.58 -13.79
N LYS A 539 -18.20 18.31 -14.27
CA LYS A 539 -18.81 19.48 -13.60
C LYS A 539 -17.84 20.64 -13.33
N GLU A 540 -16.63 20.59 -13.86
CA GLU A 540 -15.59 21.60 -13.71
C GLU A 540 -15.01 22.00 -15.08
N PRO A 541 -14.45 23.21 -15.23
CA PRO A 541 -13.74 23.59 -16.46
C PRO A 541 -12.44 22.79 -16.61
N PRO A 542 -12.07 22.36 -17.84
CA PRO A 542 -10.75 21.80 -18.06
C PRO A 542 -9.68 22.90 -18.03
N THR A 543 -8.47 22.54 -17.60
CA THR A 543 -7.24 23.27 -17.95
C THR A 543 -6.87 23.01 -19.40
N PHE A 544 -6.01 23.86 -19.98
CA PHE A 544 -5.53 23.69 -21.34
C PHE A 544 -4.79 22.36 -21.49
N SER A 545 -3.87 22.08 -20.57
CA SER A 545 -3.10 20.83 -20.53
C SER A 545 -3.99 19.58 -20.41
N GLN A 546 -5.07 19.65 -19.62
CA GLN A 546 -6.05 18.56 -19.52
C GLN A 546 -6.82 18.37 -20.82
N LEU A 547 -7.26 19.47 -21.45
CA LEU A 547 -7.97 19.40 -22.71
C LEU A 547 -7.08 18.79 -23.81
N LEU A 548 -5.82 19.22 -23.90
CA LEU A 548 -4.86 18.68 -24.86
C LEU A 548 -4.51 17.21 -24.60
N ALA A 549 -4.53 16.76 -23.34
CA ALA A 549 -4.34 15.34 -23.03
C ALA A 549 -5.51 14.47 -23.53
N LEU A 550 -6.72 15.00 -23.53
CA LEU A 550 -7.93 14.30 -23.97
C LEU A 550 -8.13 14.36 -25.49
N ARG A 551 -7.83 15.52 -26.07
CA ARG A 551 -8.14 15.86 -27.46
C ARG A 551 -6.99 16.68 -28.06
N PRO A 552 -5.81 16.07 -28.26
CA PRO A 552 -4.67 16.75 -28.87
C PRO A 552 -4.98 17.19 -30.32
N ASP A 553 -5.99 16.58 -30.94
CA ASP A 553 -6.49 16.89 -32.29
C ASP A 553 -7.31 18.19 -32.39
N ILE A 554 -7.69 18.80 -31.26
CA ILE A 554 -8.31 20.14 -31.22
C ILE A 554 -7.32 21.19 -31.70
N ILE A 555 -6.04 20.98 -31.41
CA ILE A 555 -4.98 21.71 -32.08
C ILE A 555 -4.83 21.05 -33.44
N ALA A 556 -5.27 21.75 -34.47
CA ALA A 556 -4.75 21.46 -35.79
C ALA A 556 -3.23 21.59 -35.66
N ILE A 557 -2.49 20.53 -35.98
CA ILE A 557 -1.08 20.70 -36.35
C ILE A 557 -1.16 21.53 -37.62
N ASP A 558 -1.24 22.84 -37.46
CA ASP A 558 -1.46 23.78 -38.53
C ASP A 558 -0.23 23.80 -39.43
N GLU A 559 -0.38 24.35 -40.64
CA GLU A 559 0.76 24.46 -41.56
C GLU A 559 1.94 25.20 -40.93
N GLU A 560 1.67 26.11 -39.98
CA GLU A 560 2.69 26.84 -39.23
C GLU A 560 3.50 25.91 -38.31
N MET A 561 2.86 25.10 -37.47
CA MET A 561 3.55 24.11 -36.63
C MET A 561 4.22 23.01 -37.47
N LEU A 562 3.56 22.56 -38.54
CA LEU A 562 4.13 21.60 -39.51
C LEU A 562 5.38 22.15 -40.20
N GLY A 563 5.43 23.45 -40.48
CA GLY A 563 6.56 24.15 -41.08
C GLY A 563 7.61 24.65 -40.08
N PHE A 564 7.27 24.71 -38.79
CA PHE A 564 8.17 25.16 -37.72
C PHE A 564 9.14 24.05 -37.29
N ILE A 565 8.67 22.82 -37.17
CA ILE A 565 9.49 21.67 -36.74
C ILE A 565 9.82 20.80 -37.97
N PRO A 566 11.10 20.44 -38.19
CA PRO A 566 11.54 19.60 -39.33
C PRO A 566 11.18 18.12 -39.12
N TRP A 567 9.89 17.79 -39.19
CA TRP A 567 9.37 16.48 -38.77
C TRP A 567 9.95 15.30 -39.55
N ARG A 568 10.22 15.46 -40.85
CA ARG A 568 10.72 14.38 -41.73
C ARG A 568 12.17 14.04 -41.42
N GLU A 569 12.99 15.06 -41.23
CA GLU A 569 14.41 14.99 -40.90
C GLU A 569 14.61 14.38 -39.51
N LEU A 570 13.78 14.79 -38.55
CA LEU A 570 13.74 14.24 -37.19
C LEU A 570 13.36 12.76 -37.15
N LYS A 571 12.46 12.32 -38.04
CA LYS A 571 12.09 10.89 -38.14
C LYS A 571 13.22 10.04 -38.72
N GLN A 572 14.04 10.60 -39.60
CA GLN A 572 15.14 9.89 -40.28
C GLN A 572 16.47 9.92 -39.51
N SER A 573 16.52 10.59 -38.35
CA SER A 573 17.77 10.81 -37.58
C SER A 573 18.86 11.52 -38.39
N GLY A 574 18.47 12.40 -39.32
CA GLY A 574 19.41 13.18 -40.13
C GLY A 574 19.95 14.41 -39.40
N GLU A 575 21.09 14.95 -39.85
CA GLU A 575 21.60 16.24 -39.38
C GLU A 575 20.64 17.37 -39.78
N LEU A 576 20.21 18.16 -38.79
CA LEU A 576 19.37 19.33 -39.02
C LEU A 576 20.23 20.50 -39.53
N ASN A 577 19.68 21.28 -40.47
CA ASN A 577 20.30 22.54 -40.82
C ASN A 577 20.26 23.52 -39.62
N PRO A 578 21.13 24.55 -39.60
CA PRO A 578 21.26 25.44 -38.43
C PRO A 578 19.97 26.16 -38.02
N LYS A 579 19.08 26.49 -38.98
CA LYS A 579 17.81 27.17 -38.68
C LYS A 579 16.81 26.24 -38.02
N ASP A 580 16.76 25.00 -38.48
CA ASP A 580 15.88 23.98 -37.92
C ASP A 580 16.37 23.49 -36.56
N ALA A 581 17.69 23.44 -36.37
CA ALA A 581 18.31 23.20 -35.07
C ALA A 581 17.96 24.29 -34.05
N ASP A 582 17.99 25.58 -34.44
CA ASP A 582 17.60 26.70 -33.57
C ASP A 582 16.12 26.63 -33.16
N ARG A 583 15.22 26.32 -34.11
CA ARG A 583 13.78 26.15 -33.83
C ARG A 583 13.51 25.00 -32.88
N LEU A 584 14.14 23.85 -33.11
CA LEU A 584 14.07 22.71 -32.20
C LEU A 584 14.62 23.06 -30.82
N GLY A 585 15.72 23.80 -30.76
CA GLY A 585 16.32 24.28 -29.53
C GLY A 585 15.34 25.05 -28.65
N LYS A 586 14.50 25.91 -29.24
CA LYS A 586 13.47 26.68 -28.50
C LYS A 586 12.43 25.76 -27.86
N ILE A 587 11.94 24.76 -28.60
CA ILE A 587 10.98 23.77 -28.07
C ILE A 587 11.63 22.96 -26.95
N THR A 588 12.85 22.46 -27.16
CA THR A 588 13.60 21.69 -26.17
C THR A 588 13.84 22.48 -24.89
N VAL A 589 14.17 23.77 -24.98
CA VAL A 589 14.34 24.65 -23.81
C VAL A 589 13.03 24.74 -23.00
N ILE A 590 11.88 24.89 -23.66
CA ILE A 590 10.58 24.96 -22.98
C ILE A 590 10.22 23.61 -22.34
N LEU A 591 10.42 22.49 -23.05
CA LEU A 591 10.21 21.15 -22.50
C LEU A 591 11.05 20.95 -21.22
N LYS A 592 12.30 21.40 -21.21
CA LYS A 592 13.17 21.30 -20.04
C LYS A 592 12.70 22.19 -18.89
N LYS A 593 12.51 23.48 -19.17
CA LYS A 593 12.25 24.51 -18.16
C LYS A 593 10.85 24.35 -17.55
N GLU A 594 9.84 24.08 -18.37
CA GLU A 594 8.44 24.13 -17.96
C GLU A 594 7.85 22.74 -17.68
N LEU A 595 8.36 21.67 -18.33
CA LEU A 595 7.80 20.31 -18.20
C LEU A 595 8.75 19.29 -17.55
N GLY A 596 9.96 19.70 -17.14
CA GLY A 596 10.86 18.88 -16.33
C GLY A 596 11.67 17.83 -17.09
N TYR A 597 11.79 17.97 -18.41
CA TYR A 597 12.63 17.10 -19.24
C TYR A 597 14.12 17.46 -19.07
N CYS A 598 15.01 16.49 -19.29
CA CYS A 598 16.42 16.76 -19.62
C CYS A 598 16.62 16.77 -21.15
N ASP A 599 17.81 17.11 -21.64
CA ASP A 599 18.10 17.19 -23.08
C ASP A 599 17.73 15.90 -23.83
N ALA A 600 18.22 14.75 -23.35
CA ALA A 600 17.95 13.45 -23.97
C ALA A 600 16.46 13.08 -23.95
N CYS A 601 15.75 13.38 -22.86
CA CYS A 601 14.32 13.09 -22.75
C CYS A 601 13.48 14.02 -23.65
N ALA A 602 13.85 15.31 -23.74
CA ALA A 602 13.15 16.27 -24.60
C ALA A 602 13.31 15.92 -26.08
N GLU A 603 14.51 15.56 -26.53
CA GLU A 603 14.73 15.06 -27.89
C GLU A 603 13.90 13.81 -28.18
N SER A 604 13.84 12.88 -27.22
CA SER A 604 13.06 11.66 -27.35
C SER A 604 11.55 11.92 -27.51
N VAL A 605 11.01 12.89 -26.77
CA VAL A 605 9.62 13.36 -26.92
C VAL A 605 9.38 13.89 -28.34
N VAL A 606 10.26 14.76 -28.83
CA VAL A 606 10.11 15.36 -30.17
C VAL A 606 10.19 14.28 -31.27
N ARG A 607 11.15 13.35 -31.18
CA ARG A 607 11.26 12.22 -32.12
C ARG A 607 10.04 11.31 -32.09
N MET A 608 9.47 11.04 -30.92
CA MET A 608 8.27 10.22 -30.82
C MET A 608 7.06 10.94 -31.44
N THR A 609 6.95 12.26 -31.24
CA THR A 609 5.94 13.08 -31.89
C THR A 609 6.12 13.07 -33.42
N SER A 610 7.34 13.19 -33.93
CA SER A 610 7.59 13.15 -35.38
C SER A 610 7.14 11.84 -36.04
N LYS A 611 7.31 10.69 -35.37
CA LYS A 611 6.78 9.39 -35.81
C LYS A 611 5.26 9.37 -35.95
N THR A 612 4.56 10.18 -35.14
CA THR A 612 3.09 10.26 -35.14
C THR A 612 2.58 11.25 -36.20
N VAL A 613 3.28 12.39 -36.38
CA VAL A 613 2.90 13.43 -37.36
C VAL A 613 3.20 13.03 -38.80
N VAL A 614 4.26 12.26 -39.05
CA VAL A 614 4.70 11.84 -40.40
C VAL A 614 4.11 10.46 -40.80
N LYS A 615 3.14 9.94 -40.05
CA LYS A 615 2.32 8.79 -40.47
C LYS A 615 1.15 9.28 -41.28
#